data_AF-A0A6I1JZY9-F1
#
_entry.id   AF-A0A6I1JZY9-F1
#
_cell.length_a   1.000
_cell.length_b   1.000
_cell.length_c   1.000
_cell.angle_alpha   90.00
_cell.angle_beta   90.00
_cell.angle_gamma   90.00
#
_symmetry.space_group_name_H-M   'P 1'
#
loop_
_entity.id
_entity.type
_entity.pdbx_description
1 polymer ?
#
loop_
_entity_poly.entity_id
_entity_poly.type
_entity_poly.pdbx_seq_one_letter_code
_entity_poly.pdbx_strand_id
1 'polypeptide(L)'
;MLRLKSSLRPWAGLLAAVISATASAAPALQLTLQKRVEARPAGGEFRVTTTAEAWNPKQTAIIVCDMWDLHHCKNAVLREREMAPRMNDLLEKARAQGVFIIHAPSSCMKYYEGHPARERAKAATKAAMLPADIASWCRSIPAEEQGKYPIDQTDGGEDDNPVEHAAWAEELKAKGLNPRAPWTRQIDVLKIYDHDAISDSGVEVWNLLEQRGIANVILVGVHVNMCVAGRPFGLRQMAKNGKRAVLMRDMTDSMYNPARWPFVDHFRGTELFIEHLEKYVCPTITSDQILGGKPFTFSRAPQRKG
;
A
#
# COMPACT_ATOMS: atom_id res chain seq x y z
N MET A 1 -43.24 52.23 -65.44
CA MET A 1 -43.66 51.22 -64.43
C MET A 1 -42.54 50.20 -64.30
N LEU A 2 -41.83 50.13 -63.18
CA LEU A 2 -41.26 48.89 -62.62
C LEU A 2 -40.66 49.24 -61.23
N ARG A 3 -41.30 48.78 -60.16
CA ARG A 3 -40.84 48.93 -58.77
C ARG A 3 -39.86 47.79 -58.46
N LEU A 4 -38.60 48.10 -58.13
CA LEU A 4 -37.72 47.15 -57.45
C LEU A 4 -38.10 47.10 -55.96
N LYS A 5 -38.55 45.95 -55.46
CA LYS A 5 -38.73 45.68 -54.04
C LYS A 5 -37.46 45.03 -53.48
N SER A 6 -36.76 45.70 -52.58
CA SER A 6 -35.68 45.14 -51.78
C SER A 6 -36.24 44.27 -50.65
N SER A 7 -35.99 42.96 -50.66
CA SER A 7 -36.28 42.06 -49.54
C SER A 7 -35.02 41.83 -48.71
N LEU A 8 -34.92 42.47 -47.55
CA LEU A 8 -33.97 42.10 -46.50
C LEU A 8 -34.46 40.82 -45.82
N ARG A 9 -33.68 39.75 -45.89
CA ARG A 9 -33.86 38.53 -45.07
C ARG A 9 -33.04 38.69 -43.79
N PRO A 10 -33.62 38.50 -42.59
CA PRO A 10 -32.83 38.48 -41.37
C PRO A 10 -32.07 37.15 -41.27
N TRP A 11 -30.75 37.22 -41.17
CA TRP A 11 -29.92 36.09 -40.75
C TRP A 11 -30.08 35.91 -39.24
N ALA A 12 -30.84 34.88 -38.84
CA ALA A 12 -30.86 34.40 -37.47
C ALA A 12 -29.59 33.57 -37.22
N GLY A 13 -28.58 34.17 -36.57
CA GLY A 13 -27.41 33.45 -36.10
C GLY A 13 -27.78 32.53 -34.93
N LEU A 14 -27.68 31.22 -35.13
CA LEU A 14 -27.70 30.25 -34.03
C LEU A 14 -26.38 30.38 -33.25
N LEU A 15 -26.42 31.02 -32.08
CA LEU A 15 -25.36 30.89 -31.08
C LEU A 15 -25.47 29.49 -30.43
N ALA A 16 -24.62 28.56 -30.87
CA ALA A 16 -24.41 27.30 -30.17
C ALA A 16 -23.68 27.59 -28.85
N ALA A 17 -24.41 27.53 -27.73
CA ALA A 17 -23.82 27.60 -26.40
C ALA A 17 -23.00 26.32 -26.16
N VAL A 18 -21.68 26.44 -26.24
CA VAL A 18 -20.76 25.38 -25.80
C VAL A 18 -20.81 25.33 -24.28
N ILE A 19 -21.61 24.43 -23.74
CA ILE A 19 -21.61 24.11 -22.31
C ILE A 19 -20.31 23.33 -22.05
N SER A 20 -19.25 24.05 -21.69
CA SER A 20 -18.04 23.45 -21.15
C SER A 20 -18.39 22.80 -19.82
N ALA A 21 -18.60 21.48 -19.83
CA ALA A 21 -18.68 20.70 -18.61
C ALA A 21 -17.35 20.85 -17.87
N THR A 22 -17.33 21.65 -16.81
CA THR A 22 -16.21 21.69 -15.88
C THR A 22 -16.15 20.33 -15.21
N ALA A 23 -15.25 19.47 -15.67
CA ALA A 23 -14.93 18.24 -14.97
C ALA A 23 -14.43 18.64 -13.57
N SER A 24 -15.29 18.49 -12.57
CA SER A 24 -14.93 18.72 -11.18
C SER A 24 -13.73 17.82 -10.86
N ALA A 25 -12.58 18.43 -10.57
CA ALA A 25 -11.41 17.69 -10.14
C ALA A 25 -11.80 16.93 -8.86
N ALA A 26 -11.51 15.62 -8.81
CA ALA A 26 -11.76 14.83 -7.62
C ALA A 26 -11.15 15.55 -6.40
N PRO A 27 -11.88 15.67 -5.28
CA PRO A 27 -11.38 16.36 -4.11
C PRO A 27 -10.10 15.69 -3.62
N ALA A 28 -9.17 16.51 -3.11
CA ALA A 28 -7.93 16.01 -2.53
C ALA A 28 -8.20 15.05 -1.36
N LEU A 29 -7.35 14.03 -1.21
CA LEU A 29 -7.33 13.18 -0.03
C LEU A 29 -6.90 14.02 1.17
N GLN A 30 -7.79 14.18 2.13
CA GLN A 30 -7.49 14.89 3.38
C GLN A 30 -6.90 13.90 4.36
N LEU A 31 -5.60 14.01 4.61
CA LEU A 31 -4.84 13.05 5.40
C LEU A 31 -4.26 13.71 6.64
N THR A 32 -4.30 13.00 7.75
CA THR A 32 -3.57 13.31 8.98
C THR A 32 -2.43 12.31 9.10
N LEU A 33 -1.24 12.77 8.71
CA LEU A 33 -0.01 11.99 8.80
C LEU A 33 0.47 11.99 10.24
N GLN A 34 0.86 10.82 10.76
CA GLN A 34 1.40 10.64 12.10
C GLN A 34 2.89 10.32 12.03
N LYS A 35 3.69 10.97 12.88
CA LYS A 35 5.11 10.68 13.11
C LYS A 35 5.42 10.62 14.59
N ARG A 36 6.58 10.07 14.92
CA ARG A 36 7.17 10.12 16.25
C ARG A 36 8.47 10.91 16.19
N VAL A 37 8.51 12.01 16.93
CA VAL A 37 9.69 12.89 17.00
C VAL A 37 10.27 12.84 18.40
N GLU A 38 11.59 12.93 18.51
CA GLU A 38 12.23 13.04 19.81
C GLU A 38 11.67 14.24 20.57
N ALA A 39 11.28 14.03 21.82
CA ALA A 39 10.79 15.09 22.70
C ALA A 39 11.92 16.08 23.04
N ARG A 40 13.15 15.57 23.17
CA ARG A 40 14.39 16.32 23.34
C ARG A 40 15.50 15.63 22.54
N PRO A 41 16.37 16.38 21.85
CA PRO A 41 17.50 15.80 21.11
C PRO A 41 18.33 14.87 21.99
N ALA A 42 18.58 13.65 21.51
CA ALA A 42 19.32 12.60 22.22
C ALA A 42 18.72 12.16 23.57
N GLY A 43 17.43 12.43 23.80
CA GLY A 43 16.72 12.09 25.04
C GLY A 43 16.09 10.69 25.06
N GLY A 44 16.03 9.99 23.91
CA GLY A 44 15.44 8.65 23.78
C GLY A 44 13.91 8.58 23.91
N GLU A 45 13.26 9.65 24.36
CA GLU A 45 11.81 9.77 24.48
C GLU A 45 11.20 10.35 23.20
N PHE A 46 10.15 9.72 22.69
CA PHE A 46 9.46 10.14 21.47
C PHE A 46 8.01 10.50 21.76
N ARG A 47 7.54 11.60 21.15
CA ARG A 47 6.14 12.01 21.18
C ARG A 47 5.49 11.87 19.82
N VAL A 48 4.22 11.50 19.81
CA VAL A 48 3.40 11.49 18.59
C VAL A 48 3.15 12.93 18.15
N THR A 49 3.32 13.18 16.86
CA THR A 49 2.97 14.43 16.20
C THR A 49 2.18 14.14 14.94
N THR A 50 1.27 15.04 14.60
CA THR A 50 0.45 14.92 13.40
C THR A 50 0.63 16.13 12.49
N THR A 51 0.43 15.91 11.19
CA THR A 51 0.44 16.95 10.17
C THR A 51 -0.72 16.72 9.21
N ALA A 52 -1.54 17.74 9.01
CA ALA A 52 -2.60 17.72 8.02
C ALA A 52 -2.01 17.95 6.63
N GLU A 53 -2.34 17.08 5.68
CA GLU A 53 -1.95 17.19 4.28
C GLU A 53 -3.13 16.94 3.36
N ALA A 54 -3.14 17.63 2.21
CA ALA A 54 -4.09 17.41 1.14
C ALA A 54 -3.35 16.83 -0.08
N TRP A 55 -3.61 15.57 -0.43
CA TRP A 55 -2.94 14.89 -1.54
C TRP A 55 -3.83 14.80 -2.77
N ASN A 56 -3.28 15.13 -3.94
CA ASN A 56 -3.97 14.94 -5.22
C ASN A 56 -4.08 13.42 -5.54
N PRO A 57 -5.30 12.86 -5.67
CA PRO A 57 -5.46 11.43 -5.96
C PRO A 57 -4.73 10.99 -7.22
N LYS A 58 -4.72 11.82 -8.27
CA LYS A 58 -4.08 11.50 -9.56
C LYS A 58 -2.55 11.45 -9.51
N GLN A 59 -1.94 12.01 -8.45
CA GLN A 59 -0.50 11.95 -8.19
C GLN A 59 -0.17 11.02 -7.01
N THR A 60 -1.12 10.15 -6.65
CA THR A 60 -1.01 9.22 -5.52
C THR A 60 -1.21 7.78 -6.01
N ALA A 61 -0.42 6.86 -5.48
CA ALA A 61 -0.65 5.43 -5.64
C ALA A 61 -0.80 4.72 -4.30
N ILE A 62 -1.60 3.65 -4.29
CA ILE A 62 -1.57 2.62 -3.25
C ILE A 62 -0.85 1.40 -3.81
N ILE A 63 0.20 0.96 -3.11
CA ILE A 63 0.89 -0.30 -3.40
C ILE A 63 0.42 -1.35 -2.39
N VAL A 64 -0.21 -2.41 -2.91
CA VAL A 64 -0.66 -3.58 -2.13
C VAL A 64 0.46 -4.61 -2.11
N CYS A 65 1.18 -4.67 -0.99
CA CYS A 65 2.32 -5.55 -0.81
C CYS A 65 1.86 -6.95 -0.35
N ASP A 66 2.19 -7.98 -1.13
CA ASP A 66 2.27 -9.37 -0.66
C ASP A 66 1.03 -9.89 0.11
N MET A 67 -0.18 -9.42 -0.24
CA MET A 67 -1.45 -9.94 0.30
C MET A 67 -1.80 -11.29 -0.35
N TRP A 68 -1.13 -12.35 0.05
CA TRP A 68 -1.16 -13.65 -0.62
C TRP A 68 -2.41 -14.47 -0.31
N ASP A 69 -2.66 -15.50 -1.11
CA ASP A 69 -3.74 -16.47 -0.85
C ASP A 69 -3.44 -17.44 0.30
N LEU A 70 -2.14 -17.70 0.53
CA LEU A 70 -1.63 -18.63 1.54
C LEU A 70 -0.31 -18.14 2.14
N HIS A 71 0.02 -18.66 3.32
CA HIS A 71 1.26 -18.39 4.02
C HIS A 71 1.69 -19.62 4.82
N HIS A 72 2.99 -19.72 5.16
CA HIS A 72 3.50 -20.87 5.94
C HIS A 72 2.99 -20.87 7.39
N CYS A 73 2.73 -19.69 7.96
CA CYS A 73 2.04 -19.54 9.23
C CYS A 73 0.51 -19.48 9.01
N LYS A 74 -0.25 -20.36 9.69
CA LYS A 74 -1.71 -20.41 9.56
C LYS A 74 -2.39 -19.16 10.12
N ASN A 75 -1.85 -18.61 11.22
CA ASN A 75 -2.38 -17.40 11.83
C ASN A 75 -2.22 -16.17 10.92
N ALA A 76 -1.14 -16.08 10.13
CA ALA A 76 -0.99 -15.05 9.11
C ALA A 76 -2.09 -15.15 8.04
N VAL A 77 -2.39 -16.35 7.54
CA VAL A 77 -3.51 -16.56 6.57
C VAL A 77 -4.84 -16.09 7.14
N LEU A 78 -5.11 -16.36 8.43
CA LEU A 78 -6.34 -15.93 9.08
C LEU A 78 -6.43 -14.40 9.21
N ARG A 79 -5.33 -13.74 9.61
CA ARG A 79 -5.27 -12.27 9.70
C ARG A 79 -5.41 -11.62 8.33
N GLU A 80 -4.71 -12.11 7.31
CA GLU A 80 -4.83 -11.60 5.93
C GLU A 80 -6.28 -11.69 5.44
N ARG A 81 -6.95 -12.84 5.66
CA ARG A 81 -8.37 -13.02 5.29
C ARG A 81 -9.32 -12.10 6.05
N GLU A 82 -9.02 -11.81 7.31
CA GLU A 82 -9.83 -10.91 8.13
C GLU A 82 -9.71 -9.45 7.66
N MET A 83 -8.50 -9.02 7.31
CA MET A 83 -8.20 -7.66 6.85
C MET A 83 -8.64 -7.41 5.40
N ALA A 84 -8.59 -8.44 4.54
CA ALA A 84 -8.77 -8.29 3.10
C ALA A 84 -10.11 -7.64 2.67
N PRO A 85 -11.28 -7.93 3.28
CA PRO A 85 -12.53 -7.26 2.89
C PRO A 85 -12.48 -5.75 3.07
N ARG A 86 -11.96 -5.28 4.23
CA ARG A 86 -11.82 -3.86 4.52
C ARG A 86 -10.80 -3.19 3.60
N MET A 87 -9.72 -3.89 3.28
CA MET A 87 -8.75 -3.43 2.29
C MET A 87 -9.35 -3.37 0.89
N ASN A 88 -10.20 -4.32 0.48
CA ASN A 88 -10.86 -4.24 -0.82
C ASN A 88 -11.74 -2.99 -0.91
N ASP A 89 -12.52 -2.68 0.14
CA ASP A 89 -13.33 -1.46 0.18
C ASP A 89 -12.46 -0.20 0.05
N LEU A 90 -11.31 -0.17 0.73
CA LEU A 90 -10.31 0.91 0.61
C LEU A 90 -9.91 1.11 -0.85
N LEU A 91 -9.50 0.03 -1.52
CA LEU A 91 -8.99 0.09 -2.87
C LEU A 91 -10.07 0.54 -3.85
N GLU A 92 -11.31 0.08 -3.70
CA GLU A 92 -12.47 0.55 -4.47
C GLU A 92 -12.69 2.05 -4.29
N LYS A 93 -12.70 2.53 -3.04
CA LYS A 93 -12.91 3.95 -2.74
C LYS A 93 -11.78 4.82 -3.30
N ALA A 94 -10.54 4.39 -3.12
CA ALA A 94 -9.37 5.10 -3.61
C ALA A 94 -9.34 5.14 -5.15
N ARG A 95 -9.67 4.02 -5.83
CA ARG A 95 -9.84 3.96 -7.29
C ARG A 95 -10.87 4.96 -7.78
N ALA A 96 -12.04 5.00 -7.14
CA ALA A 96 -13.12 5.92 -7.50
C ALA A 96 -12.70 7.41 -7.36
N GLN A 97 -11.73 7.72 -6.50
CA GLN A 97 -11.16 9.05 -6.35
C GLN A 97 -10.01 9.35 -7.33
N GLY A 98 -9.53 8.35 -8.08
CA GLY A 98 -8.47 8.48 -9.07
C GLY A 98 -7.07 8.10 -8.58
N VAL A 99 -6.96 7.45 -7.41
CA VAL A 99 -5.70 6.87 -6.92
C VAL A 99 -5.33 5.66 -7.79
N PHE A 100 -4.05 5.56 -8.16
CA PHE A 100 -3.56 4.42 -8.92
C PHE A 100 -3.24 3.23 -8.01
N ILE A 101 -3.73 2.03 -8.33
CA ILE A 101 -3.50 0.83 -7.52
C ILE A 101 -2.46 -0.06 -8.20
N ILE A 102 -1.45 -0.46 -7.43
CA ILE A 102 -0.39 -1.37 -7.85
C ILE A 102 -0.45 -2.58 -6.92
N HIS A 103 -0.78 -3.74 -7.47
CA HIS A 103 -0.73 -5.01 -6.77
C HIS A 103 0.67 -5.61 -6.91
N ALA A 104 1.31 -5.93 -5.79
CA ALA A 104 2.65 -6.47 -5.76
C ALA A 104 2.69 -7.81 -5.00
N PRO A 105 2.06 -8.88 -5.52
CA PRO A 105 2.12 -10.23 -4.92
C PRO A 105 3.44 -10.91 -5.29
N SER A 106 4.48 -10.63 -4.51
CA SER A 106 5.84 -11.05 -4.84
C SER A 106 5.97 -12.55 -4.94
N SER A 107 6.80 -13.01 -5.86
CA SER A 107 7.02 -14.44 -6.17
C SER A 107 5.81 -15.16 -6.78
N CYS A 108 4.73 -14.44 -7.10
CA CYS A 108 3.53 -14.99 -7.74
C CYS A 108 3.35 -14.53 -9.20
N MET A 109 4.34 -13.86 -9.80
CA MET A 109 4.18 -13.19 -11.10
C MET A 109 3.73 -14.11 -12.24
N LYS A 110 4.12 -15.39 -12.21
CA LYS A 110 3.72 -16.39 -13.21
C LYS A 110 2.20 -16.54 -13.32
N TYR A 111 1.47 -16.44 -12.20
CA TYR A 111 0.01 -16.52 -12.18
C TYR A 111 -0.65 -15.38 -12.98
N TYR A 112 0.04 -14.24 -13.14
CA TYR A 112 -0.48 -13.04 -13.77
C TYR A 112 0.00 -12.83 -15.20
N GLU A 113 0.66 -13.82 -15.81
CA GLU A 113 1.07 -13.76 -17.21
C GLU A 113 -0.16 -13.57 -18.12
N GLY A 114 -0.11 -12.58 -19.02
CA GLY A 114 -1.23 -12.23 -19.90
C GLY A 114 -2.34 -11.40 -19.25
N HIS A 115 -2.29 -11.16 -17.93
CA HIS A 115 -3.26 -10.27 -17.29
C HIS A 115 -3.03 -8.81 -17.73
N PRO A 116 -4.07 -8.03 -18.12
CA PRO A 116 -3.89 -6.66 -18.61
C PRO A 116 -3.11 -5.75 -17.65
N ALA A 117 -3.38 -5.84 -16.34
CA ALA A 117 -2.64 -5.10 -15.32
C ALA A 117 -1.14 -5.51 -15.20
N ARG A 118 -0.77 -6.76 -15.47
CA ARG A 118 0.64 -7.19 -15.53
C ARG A 118 1.32 -6.63 -16.78
N GLU A 119 0.65 -6.74 -17.94
CA GLU A 119 1.18 -6.19 -19.18
C GLU A 119 1.31 -4.67 -19.14
N ARG A 120 0.41 -3.96 -18.43
CA ARG A 120 0.55 -2.52 -18.14
C ARG A 120 1.86 -2.20 -17.44
N ALA A 121 2.26 -2.99 -16.45
CA ALA A 121 3.51 -2.76 -15.72
C ALA A 121 4.74 -3.02 -16.60
N LYS A 122 4.71 -4.08 -17.43
CA LYS A 122 5.79 -4.39 -18.38
C LYS A 122 5.93 -3.33 -19.47
N ALA A 123 4.80 -2.76 -19.91
CA ALA A 123 4.75 -1.71 -20.92
C ALA A 123 5.04 -0.31 -20.37
N ALA A 124 5.32 -0.15 -19.07
CA ALA A 124 5.59 1.14 -18.48
C ALA A 124 6.83 1.78 -19.09
N THR A 125 6.73 3.05 -19.48
CA THR A 125 7.85 3.79 -20.03
C THR A 125 8.97 3.87 -19.01
N LYS A 126 10.19 3.52 -19.43
CA LYS A 126 11.37 3.61 -18.56
C LYS A 126 11.52 5.04 -18.03
N ALA A 127 11.64 5.16 -16.71
CA ALA A 127 11.91 6.43 -16.06
C ALA A 127 13.22 7.05 -16.58
N ALA A 128 13.23 8.38 -16.74
CA ALA A 128 14.42 9.12 -17.13
C ALA A 128 15.57 8.91 -16.11
N MET A 129 15.22 8.78 -14.83
CA MET A 129 16.14 8.45 -13.75
C MET A 129 15.59 7.28 -12.94
N LEU A 130 16.35 6.18 -12.90
CA LEU A 130 16.10 5.07 -11.99
C LEU A 130 17.01 5.25 -10.77
N PRO A 131 16.46 5.23 -9.54
CA PRO A 131 17.28 5.31 -8.35
C PRO A 131 18.25 4.13 -8.25
N ALA A 132 19.42 4.39 -7.67
CA ALA A 132 20.39 3.35 -7.38
C ALA A 132 19.76 2.26 -6.51
N ASP A 133 20.05 1.00 -6.85
CA ASP A 133 19.56 -0.18 -6.15
C ASP A 133 18.03 -0.29 -6.06
N ILE A 134 17.25 0.38 -6.92
CA ILE A 134 15.79 0.32 -6.88
C ILE A 134 15.26 -1.11 -7.05
N ALA A 135 16.01 -1.98 -7.74
CA ALA A 135 15.69 -3.39 -7.94
C ALA A 135 15.98 -4.28 -6.72
N SER A 136 16.70 -3.77 -5.72
CA SER A 136 17.23 -4.55 -4.60
C SER A 136 16.35 -4.46 -3.36
N TRP A 137 16.39 -5.51 -2.54
CA TRP A 137 15.80 -5.46 -1.19
C TRP A 137 16.54 -4.43 -0.32
N CYS A 138 15.79 -3.52 0.31
CA CYS A 138 16.35 -2.50 1.19
C CYS A 138 16.21 -2.93 2.66
N ARG A 139 17.34 -3.39 3.24
CA ARG A 139 17.37 -3.89 4.62
C ARG A 139 17.25 -2.80 5.67
N SER A 140 17.80 -1.62 5.41
CA SER A 140 17.80 -0.46 6.30
C SER A 140 18.12 0.81 5.52
N ILE A 141 17.81 1.97 6.09
CA ILE A 141 18.27 3.29 5.64
C ILE A 141 19.04 3.99 6.77
N PRO A 142 19.91 4.97 6.50
CA PRO A 142 20.76 5.60 7.52
C PRO A 142 20.00 6.16 8.73
N ALA A 143 18.77 6.66 8.52
CA ALA A 143 17.93 7.17 9.61
C ALA A 143 17.57 6.09 10.65
N GLU A 144 17.50 4.81 10.27
CA GLU A 144 17.20 3.71 11.17
C GLU A 144 18.39 3.31 12.06
N GLU A 145 19.63 3.72 11.73
CA GLU A 145 20.84 3.42 12.53
C GLU A 145 20.80 4.07 13.93
N GLN A 146 19.95 5.08 14.11
CA GLN A 146 19.72 5.76 15.38
C GLN A 146 18.77 4.98 16.31
N GLY A 147 18.09 3.97 15.79
CA GLY A 147 17.09 3.18 16.49
C GLY A 147 17.54 1.75 16.78
N LYS A 148 16.94 1.15 17.82
CA LYS A 148 17.00 -0.30 18.01
C LYS A 148 15.86 -0.95 17.23
N TYR A 149 16.17 -1.97 16.44
CA TYR A 149 15.15 -2.77 15.77
C TYR A 149 14.19 -3.37 16.82
N PRO A 150 12.86 -3.19 16.67
CA PRO A 150 11.94 -3.25 17.82
C PRO A 150 11.37 -4.64 18.12
N ILE A 151 11.58 -5.63 17.24
CA ILE A 151 11.09 -7.00 17.38
C ILE A 151 12.12 -8.01 16.87
N ASP A 152 12.13 -9.20 17.45
CA ASP A 152 12.90 -10.34 16.96
C ASP A 152 12.04 -11.22 16.06
N GLN A 153 12.43 -11.34 14.80
CA GLN A 153 11.77 -12.14 13.76
C GLN A 153 12.67 -13.25 13.20
N THR A 154 13.75 -13.60 13.91
CA THR A 154 14.78 -14.53 13.42
C THR A 154 14.30 -15.97 13.27
N ASP A 155 13.18 -16.34 13.90
CA ASP A 155 12.50 -17.62 13.73
C ASP A 155 11.48 -17.63 12.58
N GLY A 156 11.37 -16.53 11.83
CA GLY A 156 10.35 -16.36 10.81
C GLY A 156 9.04 -15.77 11.33
N GLY A 157 8.92 -15.43 12.62
CA GLY A 157 7.71 -14.77 13.14
C GLY A 157 6.47 -15.66 13.12
N GLU A 158 6.65 -16.98 13.19
CA GLU A 158 5.60 -17.98 13.27
C GLU A 158 4.90 -17.90 14.64
N ASP A 159 3.65 -17.42 14.65
CA ASP A 159 2.86 -17.22 15.86
C ASP A 159 1.74 -18.24 16.06
N ASP A 160 1.74 -19.32 15.28
CA ASP A 160 0.89 -20.49 15.48
C ASP A 160 1.49 -21.49 16.49
N ASN A 161 0.64 -22.29 17.13
CA ASN A 161 1.11 -23.35 18.02
C ASN A 161 1.89 -24.39 17.18
N PRO A 162 3.05 -24.90 17.64
CA PRO A 162 3.83 -25.91 16.91
C PRO A 162 3.03 -27.12 16.37
N VAL A 163 2.02 -27.58 17.10
CA VAL A 163 1.15 -28.68 16.65
C VAL A 163 0.26 -28.25 15.48
N GLU A 164 -0.31 -27.05 15.55
CA GLU A 164 -1.12 -26.48 14.48
C GLU A 164 -0.28 -26.16 13.24
N HIS A 165 0.93 -25.64 13.46
CA HIS A 165 1.90 -25.36 12.40
C HIS A 165 2.28 -26.64 11.65
N ALA A 166 2.61 -27.72 12.37
CA ALA A 166 2.93 -29.01 11.77
C ALA A 166 1.75 -29.57 10.96
N ALA A 167 0.53 -29.51 11.51
CA ALA A 167 -0.67 -29.96 10.80
C ALA A 167 -0.94 -29.13 9.55
N TRP A 168 -0.74 -27.80 9.61
CA TRP A 168 -0.88 -26.91 8.47
C TRP A 168 0.15 -27.20 7.38
N ALA A 169 1.40 -27.45 7.75
CA ALA A 169 2.45 -27.83 6.81
C ALA A 169 2.11 -29.14 6.06
N GLU A 170 1.55 -30.15 6.74
CA GLU A 170 1.07 -31.37 6.09
C GLU A 170 -0.13 -31.12 5.17
N GLU A 171 -1.06 -30.25 5.56
CA GLU A 171 -2.19 -29.84 4.70
C GLU A 171 -1.70 -29.15 3.41
N LEU A 172 -0.68 -28.29 3.51
CA LEU A 172 -0.06 -27.63 2.36
C LEU A 172 0.62 -28.65 1.43
N LYS A 173 1.35 -29.63 1.98
CA LYS A 173 1.96 -30.71 1.18
C LYS A 173 0.90 -31.55 0.48
N ALA A 174 -0.20 -31.88 1.16
CA ALA A 174 -1.29 -32.63 0.58
C ALA A 174 -1.96 -31.91 -0.61
N LYS A 175 -1.89 -30.56 -0.64
CA LYS A 175 -2.32 -29.71 -1.76
C LYS A 175 -1.27 -29.58 -2.87
N GLY A 176 -0.11 -30.25 -2.76
CA GLY A 176 0.99 -30.15 -3.71
C GLY A 176 1.77 -28.84 -3.62
N LEU A 177 1.67 -28.11 -2.50
CA LEU A 177 2.33 -26.83 -2.29
C LEU A 177 3.62 -27.01 -1.49
N ASN A 178 4.56 -26.07 -1.64
CA ASN A 178 5.74 -25.98 -0.79
C ASN A 178 5.35 -25.33 0.55
N PRO A 179 5.43 -26.03 1.70
CA PRO A 179 5.01 -25.46 2.99
C PRO A 179 5.77 -24.22 3.42
N ARG A 180 7.00 -24.01 2.91
CA ARG A 180 7.81 -22.82 3.22
C ARG A 180 7.43 -21.59 2.42
N ALA A 181 6.74 -21.78 1.29
CA ALA A 181 6.31 -20.72 0.39
C ALA A 181 5.05 -21.17 -0.37
N PRO A 182 3.90 -21.31 0.31
CA PRO A 182 2.73 -21.93 -0.29
C PRO A 182 1.89 -20.97 -1.15
N TRP A 183 2.17 -19.67 -1.11
CA TRP A 183 1.47 -18.66 -1.88
C TRP A 183 1.61 -18.91 -3.39
N THR A 184 0.52 -18.71 -4.11
CA THR A 184 0.50 -18.85 -5.57
C THR A 184 0.05 -17.57 -6.28
N ARG A 185 -0.66 -16.69 -5.56
CA ARG A 185 -1.26 -15.45 -6.07
C ARG A 185 -1.63 -14.51 -4.92
N GLN A 186 -2.12 -13.32 -5.24
CA GLN A 186 -2.82 -12.46 -4.29
C GLN A 186 -4.14 -13.12 -3.86
N ILE A 187 -4.57 -12.88 -2.61
CA ILE A 187 -5.88 -13.29 -2.12
C ILE A 187 -7.00 -12.81 -3.06
N ASP A 188 -7.95 -13.69 -3.32
CA ASP A 188 -9.05 -13.49 -4.28
C ASP A 188 -10.08 -12.44 -3.83
N VAL A 189 -10.10 -12.11 -2.54
CA VAL A 189 -10.92 -11.03 -1.97
C VAL A 189 -10.56 -9.66 -2.55
N LEU A 190 -9.28 -9.42 -2.86
CA LEU A 190 -8.81 -8.15 -3.42
C LEU A 190 -8.99 -8.13 -4.94
N LYS A 191 -9.97 -7.35 -5.40
CA LYS A 191 -10.26 -7.20 -6.83
C LYS A 191 -9.15 -6.45 -7.54
N ILE A 192 -8.67 -7.01 -8.65
CA ILE A 192 -7.71 -6.39 -9.56
C ILE A 192 -8.43 -6.07 -10.87
N TYR A 193 -8.34 -4.83 -11.33
CA TYR A 193 -8.94 -4.39 -12.59
C TYR A 193 -7.89 -4.16 -13.67
N ASP A 194 -8.31 -4.17 -14.93
CA ASP A 194 -7.41 -3.96 -16.08
C ASP A 194 -6.66 -2.61 -16.06
N HIS A 195 -7.23 -1.61 -15.39
CA HIS A 195 -6.63 -0.29 -15.24
C HIS A 195 -5.65 -0.16 -14.07
N ASP A 196 -5.56 -1.17 -13.19
CA ASP A 196 -4.53 -1.29 -12.16
C ASP A 196 -3.19 -1.74 -12.78
N ALA A 197 -2.17 -1.93 -11.96
CA ALA A 197 -0.94 -2.61 -12.34
C ALA A 197 -0.62 -3.81 -11.44
N ILE A 198 0.10 -4.79 -11.98
CA ILE A 198 0.64 -5.92 -11.23
C ILE A 198 2.16 -6.00 -11.45
N SER A 199 2.95 -5.87 -10.39
CA SER A 199 4.40 -6.09 -10.43
C SER A 199 5.00 -6.17 -9.04
N ASP A 200 5.96 -7.07 -8.86
CA ASP A 200 6.85 -7.10 -7.69
C ASP A 200 8.27 -6.56 -7.99
N SER A 201 8.48 -6.01 -9.18
CA SER A 201 9.76 -5.42 -9.60
C SER A 201 9.84 -3.94 -9.22
N GLY A 202 10.86 -3.58 -8.44
CA GLY A 202 11.09 -2.17 -8.07
C GLY A 202 11.30 -1.25 -9.27
N VAL A 203 11.90 -1.75 -10.36
CA VAL A 203 12.11 -0.98 -11.60
C VAL A 203 10.78 -0.71 -12.32
N GLU A 204 9.95 -1.74 -12.49
CA GLU A 204 8.66 -1.59 -13.17
C GLU A 204 7.70 -0.72 -12.36
N VAL A 205 7.66 -0.91 -11.03
CA VAL A 205 6.89 -0.05 -10.12
C VAL A 205 7.39 1.40 -10.23
N TRP A 206 8.70 1.65 -10.16
CA TRP A 206 9.22 3.01 -10.29
C TRP A 206 8.88 3.65 -11.63
N ASN A 207 9.00 2.91 -12.74
CA ASN A 207 8.59 3.37 -14.07
C ASN A 207 7.11 3.78 -14.11
N LEU A 208 6.22 2.97 -13.54
CA LEU A 208 4.80 3.30 -13.43
C LEU A 208 4.56 4.58 -12.63
N LEU A 209 5.28 4.76 -11.52
CA LEU A 209 5.18 5.96 -10.69
C LEU A 209 5.61 7.20 -11.48
N GLU A 210 6.77 7.15 -12.15
CA GLU A 210 7.31 8.27 -12.92
C GLU A 210 6.45 8.59 -14.15
N GLN A 211 6.05 7.59 -14.93
CA GLN A 211 5.21 7.77 -16.13
C GLN A 211 3.89 8.48 -15.81
N ARG A 212 3.34 8.24 -14.61
CA ARG A 212 2.07 8.81 -14.16
C ARG A 212 2.22 10.09 -13.34
N GLY A 213 3.45 10.57 -13.11
CA GLY A 213 3.69 11.74 -12.25
C GLY A 213 3.27 11.52 -10.79
N ILE A 214 3.35 10.27 -10.30
CA ILE A 214 3.01 9.91 -8.92
C ILE A 214 4.15 10.35 -8.00
N ALA A 215 3.82 11.25 -7.07
CA ALA A 215 4.73 11.76 -6.06
C ALA A 215 4.45 11.15 -4.67
N ASN A 216 3.20 10.74 -4.43
CA ASN A 216 2.75 10.22 -3.15
C ASN A 216 2.50 8.72 -3.23
N VAL A 217 2.97 7.97 -2.25
CA VAL A 217 2.86 6.52 -2.21
C VAL A 217 2.33 6.08 -0.85
N ILE A 218 1.22 5.37 -0.87
CA ILE A 218 0.63 4.72 0.31
C ILE A 218 0.92 3.23 0.20
N LEU A 219 1.59 2.66 1.20
CA LEU A 219 1.79 1.21 1.28
C LEU A 219 0.76 0.58 2.21
N VAL A 220 0.21 -0.55 1.76
CA VAL A 220 -0.66 -1.44 2.51
C VAL A 220 -0.19 -2.89 2.29
N GLY A 221 -0.71 -3.83 3.07
CA GLY A 221 -0.43 -5.26 2.91
C GLY A 221 0.56 -5.78 3.94
N VAL A 222 1.20 -6.92 3.67
CA VAL A 222 1.94 -7.68 4.68
C VAL A 222 3.33 -8.12 4.18
N HIS A 223 4.28 -8.46 5.03
CA HIS A 223 4.34 -8.16 6.46
C HIS A 223 5.18 -6.88 6.68
N VAL A 224 4.75 -6.01 7.60
CA VAL A 224 5.25 -4.64 7.78
C VAL A 224 6.76 -4.59 8.02
N ASN A 225 7.26 -5.51 8.83
CA ASN A 225 8.66 -5.66 9.24
C ASN A 225 9.54 -6.41 8.23
N MET A 226 8.95 -6.89 7.14
CA MET A 226 9.62 -7.63 6.08
C MET A 226 9.34 -6.95 4.74
N CYS A 227 8.32 -7.42 4.03
CA CYS A 227 8.10 -7.07 2.63
C CYS A 227 7.70 -5.60 2.46
N VAL A 228 6.76 -5.11 3.28
CA VAL A 228 6.26 -3.73 3.16
C VAL A 228 7.38 -2.73 3.39
N ALA A 229 8.27 -2.97 4.38
CA ALA A 229 9.42 -2.10 4.61
C ALA A 229 10.53 -2.30 3.56
N GLY A 230 10.82 -3.55 3.18
CA GLY A 230 12.10 -3.94 2.57
C GLY A 230 12.06 -4.36 1.11
N ARG A 231 10.91 -4.66 0.50
CA ARG A 231 10.85 -5.02 -0.93
C ARG A 231 11.43 -3.88 -1.80
N PRO A 232 11.83 -4.17 -3.04
CA PRO A 232 12.28 -3.16 -4.01
C PRO A 232 11.29 -1.98 -4.20
N PHE A 233 10.00 -2.24 -4.02
CA PHE A 233 8.91 -1.24 -4.05
C PHE A 233 8.44 -0.79 -2.64
N GLY A 234 9.14 -1.23 -1.59
CA GLY A 234 8.81 -1.05 -0.17
C GLY A 234 9.07 0.37 0.36
N LEU A 235 8.63 0.63 1.60
CA LEU A 235 8.67 1.94 2.25
C LEU A 235 10.06 2.56 2.25
N ARG A 236 11.10 1.77 2.54
CA ARG A 236 12.48 2.26 2.60
C ARG A 236 12.96 2.75 1.24
N GLN A 237 12.65 2.01 0.17
CA GLN A 237 13.00 2.39 -1.20
C GLN A 237 12.22 3.64 -1.64
N MET A 238 10.93 3.72 -1.31
CA MET A 238 10.11 4.89 -1.65
C MET A 238 10.60 6.14 -0.91
N ALA A 239 10.80 6.04 0.40
CA ALA A 239 11.21 7.16 1.24
C ALA A 239 12.63 7.66 0.91
N LYS A 240 13.62 6.76 0.83
CA LYS A 240 15.01 7.15 0.58
C LYS A 240 15.23 7.78 -0.80
N ASN A 241 14.36 7.45 -1.76
CA ASN A 241 14.44 7.95 -3.14
C ASN A 241 13.46 9.11 -3.41
N GLY A 242 12.92 9.74 -2.36
CA GLY A 242 12.22 11.03 -2.46
C GLY A 242 10.73 10.97 -2.77
N LYS A 243 10.09 9.79 -2.75
CA LYS A 243 8.62 9.71 -2.76
C LYS A 243 8.07 10.10 -1.39
N ARG A 244 6.91 10.75 -1.38
CA ARG A 244 6.14 11.00 -0.15
C ARG A 244 5.45 9.70 0.25
N ALA A 245 6.21 8.84 0.92
CA ALA A 245 5.77 7.51 1.33
C ALA A 245 5.07 7.57 2.69
N VAL A 246 3.95 6.86 2.82
CA VAL A 246 3.28 6.58 4.10
C VAL A 246 2.87 5.12 4.18
N LEU A 247 2.88 4.57 5.39
CA LEU A 247 2.20 3.31 5.68
C LEU A 247 0.75 3.59 6.11
N MET A 248 -0.21 2.83 5.61
CA MET A 248 -1.54 2.78 6.22
C MET A 248 -1.54 1.77 7.37
N ARG A 249 -1.38 2.26 8.60
CA ARG A 249 -0.98 1.45 9.75
C ARG A 249 -2.02 0.44 10.23
N ASP A 250 -3.29 0.60 9.85
CA ASP A 250 -4.38 -0.34 10.14
C ASP A 250 -4.66 -1.31 8.99
N MET A 251 -3.93 -1.21 7.88
CA MET A 251 -4.00 -2.12 6.72
C MET A 251 -2.70 -2.91 6.55
N THR A 252 -2.17 -3.44 7.66
CA THR A 252 -0.95 -4.24 7.65
C THR A 252 -0.94 -5.26 8.80
N ASP A 253 0.04 -6.17 8.74
CA ASP A 253 0.34 -7.20 9.73
C ASP A 253 1.85 -7.40 9.83
N SER A 254 2.37 -8.13 10.82
CA SER A 254 3.82 -8.38 10.98
C SER A 254 4.19 -9.87 11.04
N MET A 255 5.44 -10.18 10.73
CA MET A 255 6.05 -11.47 11.07
C MET A 255 6.59 -11.37 12.49
N TYR A 256 5.77 -11.68 13.48
CA TYR A 256 6.18 -11.62 14.88
C TYR A 256 5.56 -12.75 15.72
N ASN A 257 6.45 -13.53 16.33
CA ASN A 257 6.11 -14.57 17.29
C ASN A 257 6.13 -13.98 18.72
N PRO A 258 5.02 -14.00 19.48
CA PRO A 258 4.98 -13.54 20.88
C PRO A 258 5.96 -14.23 21.82
N ALA A 259 6.46 -15.42 21.48
CA ALA A 259 7.52 -16.11 22.23
C ALA A 259 8.93 -15.54 21.99
N ARG A 260 9.07 -14.53 21.11
CA ARG A 260 10.32 -13.84 20.82
C ARG A 260 10.31 -12.44 21.41
N TRP A 261 11.51 -11.91 21.68
CA TRP A 261 11.68 -10.56 22.18
C TRP A 261 10.89 -9.55 21.31
N PRO A 262 10.12 -8.62 21.89
CA PRO A 262 10.11 -8.22 23.30
C PRO A 262 9.07 -8.92 24.20
N PHE A 263 8.57 -10.09 23.82
CA PHE A 263 7.62 -10.91 24.60
C PHE A 263 6.28 -10.20 24.86
N VAL A 264 5.75 -9.57 23.81
CA VAL A 264 4.44 -8.91 23.82
C VAL A 264 3.47 -9.69 22.93
N ASP A 265 2.18 -9.39 23.00
CA ASP A 265 1.23 -9.97 22.05
C ASP A 265 1.54 -9.55 20.61
N HIS A 266 1.06 -10.36 19.66
CA HIS A 266 1.36 -10.18 18.23
C HIS A 266 1.06 -8.74 17.75
N PHE A 267 -0.10 -8.20 18.14
CA PHE A 267 -0.54 -6.88 17.70
C PHE A 267 0.32 -5.77 18.28
N ARG A 268 0.77 -5.90 19.54
CA ARG A 268 1.76 -4.98 20.10
C ARG A 268 3.10 -5.06 19.38
N GLY A 269 3.54 -6.24 18.96
CA GLY A 269 4.75 -6.39 18.14
C GLY A 269 4.63 -5.68 16.80
N THR A 270 3.50 -5.85 16.10
CA THR A 270 3.19 -5.12 14.85
C THR A 270 3.25 -3.62 15.07
N GLU A 271 2.62 -3.11 16.13
CA GLU A 271 2.67 -1.68 16.46
C GLU A 271 4.08 -1.19 16.79
N LEU A 272 4.88 -1.93 17.55
CA LEU A 272 6.25 -1.52 17.86
C LEU A 272 7.09 -1.33 16.58
N PHE A 273 6.85 -2.14 15.56
CA PHE A 273 7.46 -1.92 14.24
C PHE A 273 6.89 -0.69 13.52
N ILE A 274 5.58 -0.46 13.60
CA ILE A 274 4.96 0.77 13.08
C ILE A 274 5.55 2.01 13.76
N GLU A 275 5.75 1.98 15.09
CA GLU A 275 6.38 3.06 15.84
C GLU A 275 7.83 3.30 15.38
N HIS A 276 8.58 2.25 15.04
CA HIS A 276 9.92 2.37 14.46
C HIS A 276 9.88 3.06 13.08
N LEU A 277 8.92 2.70 12.22
CA LEU A 277 8.71 3.39 10.95
C LEU A 277 8.39 4.88 11.16
N GLU A 278 7.50 5.20 12.10
CA GLU A 278 7.10 6.57 12.42
C GLU A 278 8.23 7.46 12.94
N LYS A 279 9.27 6.84 13.54
CA LYS A 279 10.48 7.53 14.02
C LYS A 279 11.48 7.75 12.90
N TYR A 280 11.75 6.73 12.09
CA TYR A 280 12.98 6.68 11.29
C TYR A 280 12.77 6.54 9.78
N VAL A 281 11.59 6.13 9.32
CA VAL A 281 11.36 5.82 7.89
C VAL A 281 10.34 6.75 7.26
N CYS A 282 9.10 6.76 7.76
CA CYS A 282 8.01 7.49 7.13
C CYS A 282 6.86 7.76 8.10
N PRO A 283 6.03 8.79 7.84
CA PRO A 283 4.76 8.94 8.52
C PRO A 283 3.79 7.79 8.24
N THR A 284 2.72 7.70 9.04
CA THR A 284 1.62 6.75 8.87
C THR A 284 0.27 7.44 8.75
N ILE A 285 -0.70 6.78 8.12
CA ILE A 285 -2.13 7.19 8.05
C ILE A 285 -3.03 6.00 8.41
N THR A 286 -4.34 6.21 8.50
CA THR A 286 -5.34 5.15 8.73
C THR A 286 -6.39 5.09 7.62
N SER A 287 -6.96 3.91 7.40
CA SER A 287 -7.89 3.63 6.30
C SER A 287 -9.17 4.47 6.35
N ASP A 288 -9.64 4.83 7.55
CA ASP A 288 -10.82 5.67 7.76
C ASP A 288 -10.67 7.09 7.21
N GLN A 289 -9.45 7.58 7.00
CA GLN A 289 -9.21 8.88 6.38
C GLN A 289 -9.62 8.89 4.89
N ILE A 290 -9.67 7.72 4.24
CA ILE A 290 -10.13 7.54 2.86
C ILE A 290 -11.55 6.94 2.84
N LEU A 291 -11.79 5.94 3.68
CA LEU A 291 -13.04 5.17 3.70
C LEU A 291 -14.17 5.80 4.53
N GLY A 292 -13.82 6.65 5.50
CA GLY A 292 -14.68 6.98 6.62
C GLY A 292 -14.81 5.86 7.65
N GLY A 293 -15.58 6.14 8.71
CA GLY A 293 -15.84 5.21 9.79
C GLY A 293 -14.74 5.22 10.84
N LYS A 294 -14.18 4.04 11.14
CA LYS A 294 -13.10 3.84 12.12
C LYS A 294 -11.93 3.09 11.48
N PRO A 295 -10.71 3.23 12.01
CA PRO A 295 -9.60 2.37 11.64
C PRO A 295 -9.96 0.91 11.81
N PHE A 296 -9.42 0.05 10.96
CA PHE A 296 -9.58 -1.40 11.11
C PHE A 296 -8.92 -1.88 12.40
N THR A 297 -9.47 -2.93 12.99
CA THR A 297 -8.92 -3.60 14.15
C THR A 297 -9.27 -5.07 14.05
N PHE A 298 -8.26 -5.94 14.20
CA PHE A 298 -8.46 -7.38 14.22
C PHE A 298 -9.36 -7.76 15.40
N SER A 299 -10.25 -8.73 15.19
CA SER A 299 -11.21 -9.21 16.18
C SER A 299 -10.51 -9.84 17.39
N ARG A 300 -9.29 -10.37 17.18
CA ARG A 300 -8.42 -10.92 18.22
C ARG A 300 -7.49 -9.89 18.87
N ALA A 301 -7.47 -8.64 18.39
CA ALA A 301 -6.65 -7.60 18.99
C ALA A 301 -7.17 -7.26 20.40
N PRO A 302 -6.30 -7.16 21.42
CA PRO A 302 -6.73 -6.76 22.75
C PRO A 302 -7.45 -5.41 22.74
N GLN A 303 -8.57 -5.29 23.48
CA GLN A 303 -9.17 -3.98 23.74
C GLN A 303 -8.22 -3.18 24.62
N ARG A 304 -7.59 -2.16 24.05
CA ARG A 304 -6.72 -1.27 24.81
C ARG A 304 -7.55 -0.14 25.40
N LYS A 305 -7.53 -0.03 26.72
CA LYS A 305 -7.97 1.19 27.40
C LYS A 305 -6.96 2.27 27.06
N GLY A 306 -7.44 3.35 26.44
CA GLY A 306 -6.63 4.52 26.10
C GLY A 306 -6.07 5.23 27.32
#